data_AF-A0A7C7JUT5-F1
#
_entry.id   AF-A0A7C7JUT5-F1
#
_cell.length_a   1.000
_cell.length_b   1.000
_cell.length_c   1.000
_cell.angle_alpha   90.00
_cell.angle_beta   90.00
_cell.angle_gamma   90.00
#
_symmetry.space_group_name_H-M   'P 1'
#
loop_
_entity.id
_entity.type
_entity.pdbx_description
1 polymer ?
#
loop_
_entity_poly.entity_id
_entity_poly.type
_entity_poly.pdbx_seq_one_letter_code
_entity_poly.pdbx_strand_id
1 'polypeptide(L)'
;MSTRTAQGAKTLARRYYTGEDVYEAETRKVFFEQWIYAGRASMLDGPGSYFLCEIESESIIVLEDGEHEIRAHHNVCRHRGTRLLTESEGRLSKSIQCRYHAWTYALDGSLIGAPFMDEVESFCQD
;
A
#
# COMPACT_ATOMS: atom_id res chain seq x y z
N MET A 1 -3.56 -22.68 -32.92
CA MET A 1 -3.98 -22.99 -31.53
C MET A 1 -2.73 -23.05 -30.68
N SER A 2 -2.55 -22.07 -29.78
CA SER A 2 -1.38 -21.98 -28.89
C SER A 2 -1.29 -23.23 -28.02
N THR A 3 -0.13 -23.88 -28.03
CA THR A 3 0.25 -25.02 -27.17
C THR A 3 0.26 -24.57 -25.71
N ARG A 4 -0.94 -24.50 -25.12
CA ARG A 4 -1.11 -24.33 -23.68
C ARG A 4 -0.59 -25.61 -23.04
N THR A 5 0.53 -25.48 -22.33
CA THR A 5 1.40 -26.56 -21.81
C THR A 5 2.03 -27.46 -22.88
N ALA A 6 3.36 -27.37 -23.02
CA ALA A 6 4.14 -28.28 -23.84
C ALA A 6 3.89 -29.74 -23.40
N GLN A 7 3.65 -30.63 -24.36
CA GLN A 7 3.36 -32.03 -24.09
C GLN A 7 4.51 -32.66 -23.30
N GLY A 8 4.21 -33.21 -22.10
CA GLY A 8 5.21 -33.78 -21.19
C GLY A 8 5.64 -32.88 -20.02
N ALA A 9 5.13 -31.65 -19.93
CA ALA A 9 5.35 -30.79 -18.77
C ALA A 9 4.75 -31.41 -17.49
N LYS A 10 5.48 -31.29 -16.37
CA LYS A 10 5.02 -31.64 -15.02
C LYS A 10 4.91 -30.39 -14.18
N THR A 11 4.09 -30.44 -13.14
CA THR A 11 4.04 -29.39 -12.11
C THR A 11 5.37 -29.33 -11.32
N LEU A 12 5.54 -28.25 -10.55
CA LEU A 12 6.69 -28.11 -9.66
C LEU A 12 6.69 -29.20 -8.58
N ALA A 13 7.86 -29.47 -8.00
CA ALA A 13 7.95 -30.37 -6.85
C ALA A 13 7.21 -29.79 -5.63
N ARG A 14 6.72 -30.66 -4.72
CA ARG A 14 5.95 -30.29 -3.51
C ARG A 14 6.53 -29.09 -2.75
N ARG A 15 7.86 -29.00 -2.62
CA ARG A 15 8.54 -27.92 -1.88
C ARG A 15 8.18 -26.52 -2.38
N TYR A 16 7.87 -26.35 -3.67
CA TYR A 16 7.50 -25.05 -4.23
C TYR A 16 6.08 -24.60 -3.86
N TYR A 17 5.29 -25.49 -3.26
CA TYR A 17 3.94 -25.17 -2.80
C TYR A 17 3.82 -25.11 -1.27
N THR A 18 4.84 -25.57 -0.53
CA THR A 18 4.75 -25.74 0.94
C THR A 18 6.02 -25.38 1.70
N GLY A 19 7.11 -25.02 1.01
CA GLY A 19 8.36 -24.67 1.65
C GLY A 19 8.35 -23.22 2.09
N GLU A 20 8.52 -22.97 3.38
CA GLU A 20 8.58 -21.61 3.94
C GLU A 20 9.70 -20.79 3.31
N ASP A 21 10.86 -21.42 3.08
CA ASP A 21 12.02 -20.81 2.43
C ASP A 21 11.71 -20.34 0.99
N VAL A 22 10.85 -21.09 0.29
CA VAL A 22 10.39 -20.74 -1.06
C VAL A 22 9.40 -19.60 -0.99
N TYR A 23 8.41 -19.67 -0.09
CA TYR A 23 7.42 -18.60 0.09
C TYR A 23 8.09 -17.28 0.43
N GLU A 24 8.99 -17.22 1.41
CA GLU A 24 9.70 -15.98 1.74
C GLU A 24 10.54 -15.44 0.57
N ALA A 25 11.14 -16.33 -0.23
CA ALA A 25 11.91 -15.93 -1.40
C ALA A 25 10.99 -15.37 -2.50
N GLU A 26 9.81 -15.94 -2.71
CA GLU A 26 8.80 -15.44 -3.64
C GLU A 26 8.20 -14.12 -3.15
N THR A 27 7.88 -13.98 -1.86
CA THR A 27 7.47 -12.71 -1.23
C THR A 27 8.46 -11.60 -1.54
N ARG A 28 9.75 -11.85 -1.27
CA ARG A 28 10.80 -10.83 -1.48
C ARG A 28 11.06 -10.52 -2.95
N LYS A 29 11.13 -11.53 -3.83
CA LYS A 29 11.61 -11.37 -5.22
C LYS A 29 10.50 -11.24 -6.26
N VAL A 30 9.28 -11.61 -5.92
CA VAL A 30 8.13 -11.56 -6.82
C VAL A 30 7.14 -10.55 -6.28
N PHE A 31 6.59 -10.75 -5.09
CA PHE A 31 5.52 -9.89 -4.60
C PHE A 31 5.99 -8.46 -4.26
N PHE A 32 7.21 -8.30 -3.74
CA PHE A 32 7.76 -6.97 -3.42
C PHE A 32 8.59 -6.32 -4.52
N GLU A 33 8.85 -7.01 -5.64
CA GLU A 33 9.67 -6.49 -6.74
C GLU A 33 8.93 -6.38 -8.09
N GLN A 34 7.71 -6.90 -8.18
CA GLN A 34 6.93 -6.90 -9.43
C GLN A 34 5.64 -6.06 -9.31
N TRP A 35 5.09 -5.68 -10.46
CA TRP A 35 3.79 -5.02 -10.53
C TRP A 35 2.67 -5.96 -10.11
N ILE A 36 1.92 -5.58 -9.07
CA ILE A 36 0.74 -6.31 -8.59
C ILE A 36 -0.52 -5.56 -8.98
N TYR A 37 -1.51 -6.30 -9.48
CA TYR A 37 -2.84 -5.77 -9.72
C TYR A 37 -3.53 -5.44 -8.39
N ALA A 38 -3.74 -4.15 -8.11
CA ALA A 38 -4.37 -3.69 -6.88
C ALA A 38 -5.89 -3.51 -6.99
N GLY A 39 -6.41 -3.11 -8.17
CA GLY A 39 -7.82 -2.79 -8.35
C GLY A 39 -8.12 -2.08 -9.66
N ARG A 40 -9.36 -1.64 -9.83
CA ARG A 40 -9.80 -0.88 -11.01
C ARG A 40 -9.83 0.61 -10.70
N ALA A 41 -9.41 1.45 -11.65
CA ALA A 41 -9.53 2.91 -11.53
C ALA A 41 -10.98 3.36 -11.25
N SER A 42 -11.99 2.62 -11.75
CA SER A 42 -13.41 2.93 -11.50
C SER A 42 -13.87 2.73 -10.05
N MET A 43 -13.02 2.18 -9.17
CA MET A 43 -13.27 2.15 -7.73
C MET A 43 -12.99 3.50 -7.07
N LEU A 44 -12.27 4.39 -7.78
CA LEU A 44 -12.01 5.76 -7.38
C LEU A 44 -12.93 6.66 -8.21
N ASP A 45 -13.86 7.32 -7.54
CA ASP A 45 -14.95 8.09 -8.14
C ASP A 45 -14.80 9.60 -7.88
N GLY A 46 -13.55 10.05 -7.73
CA GLY A 46 -13.18 11.44 -7.53
C GLY A 46 -12.24 11.66 -6.34
N PRO A 47 -11.80 12.91 -6.12
CA PRO A 47 -10.81 13.25 -5.11
C PRO A 47 -11.17 12.77 -3.71
N GLY A 48 -10.18 12.20 -3.03
CA GLY A 48 -10.29 11.65 -1.68
C GLY A 48 -10.90 10.24 -1.64
N SER A 49 -11.47 9.73 -2.73
CA SER A 49 -11.86 8.32 -2.79
C SER A 49 -10.63 7.43 -2.59
N TYR A 50 -10.79 6.34 -1.85
CA TYR A 50 -9.71 5.39 -1.60
C TYR A 50 -10.24 3.98 -1.41
N PHE A 51 -9.35 3.01 -1.61
CA PHE A 51 -9.51 1.64 -1.15
C PHE A 51 -8.18 1.10 -0.60
N LEU A 52 -8.25 0.05 0.21
CA LEU A 52 -7.09 -0.64 0.76
C LEU A 52 -6.78 -1.88 -0.08
N CYS A 53 -5.50 -2.05 -0.39
CA CYS A 53 -4.96 -3.25 -1.03
C CYS A 53 -3.97 -3.91 -0.07
N GLU A 54 -4.22 -5.15 0.33
CA GLU A 54 -3.30 -5.93 1.16
C GLU A 54 -2.44 -6.83 0.25
N ILE A 55 -1.12 -6.75 0.41
CA ILE A 55 -0.13 -7.52 -0.33
C ILE A 55 0.81 -8.15 0.68
N GLU A 56 0.72 -9.46 0.86
CA GLU A 56 1.49 -10.18 1.88
C GLU A 56 1.29 -9.55 3.27
N SER A 57 2.36 -9.07 3.91
CA SER A 57 2.30 -8.37 5.19
C SER A 57 1.99 -6.87 5.09
N GLU A 58 1.90 -6.32 3.89
CA GLU A 58 1.79 -4.89 3.63
C GLU A 58 0.35 -4.47 3.34
N SER A 59 0.00 -3.28 3.83
CA SER A 59 -1.27 -2.63 3.52
C SER A 59 -0.99 -1.34 2.77
N ILE A 60 -1.64 -1.18 1.64
CA ILE A 60 -1.45 -0.04 0.74
C ILE A 60 -2.76 0.74 0.65
N ILE A 61 -2.71 2.04 0.91
CA ILE A 61 -3.78 2.97 0.60
C ILE A 61 -3.65 3.34 -0.86
N VAL A 62 -4.66 3.01 -1.68
CA VAL A 62 -4.78 3.48 -3.05
C VAL A 62 -5.86 4.55 -3.08
N LEU A 63 -5.54 5.76 -3.54
CA LEU A 63 -6.46 6.90 -3.50
C LEU A 63 -6.35 7.78 -4.75
N GLU A 64 -7.36 8.62 -4.99
CA GLU A 64 -7.29 9.73 -5.94
C GLU A 64 -7.07 11.04 -5.17
N ASP A 65 -6.06 11.82 -5.54
CA ASP A 65 -5.74 13.08 -4.87
C ASP A 65 -6.58 14.28 -5.38
N GLY A 66 -6.27 15.49 -4.88
CA GLY A 66 -6.96 16.72 -5.28
C GLY A 66 -6.72 17.15 -6.73
N GLU A 67 -5.65 16.65 -7.35
CA GLU A 67 -5.27 16.92 -8.75
C GLU A 67 -5.74 15.80 -9.70
N HIS A 68 -6.59 14.90 -9.21
CA HIS A 68 -7.10 13.72 -9.93
C HIS A 68 -6.03 12.67 -10.29
N GLU A 69 -4.91 12.66 -9.57
CA GLU A 69 -3.86 11.65 -9.73
C GLU A 69 -4.09 10.48 -8.79
N ILE A 70 -3.94 9.25 -9.31
CA ILE A 70 -4.02 8.03 -8.50
C ILE A 70 -2.68 7.80 -7.80
N ARG A 71 -2.72 7.63 -6.48
CA ARG A 71 -1.53 7.42 -5.64
C ARG A 71 -1.67 6.16 -4.80
N ALA A 72 -0.51 5.62 -4.42
CA ALA A 72 -0.40 4.47 -3.54
C ALA A 72 0.62 4.76 -2.43
N HIS A 73 0.22 4.56 -1.18
CA HIS A 73 1.05 4.79 0.01
C HIS A 73 0.99 3.59 0.94
N HIS A 74 2.07 3.27 1.66
CA HIS A 74 1.96 2.33 2.77
C HIS A 74 0.99 2.90 3.83
N ASN A 75 0.07 2.05 4.30
CA ASN A 75 -0.94 2.39 5.30
C ASN A 75 -0.35 2.40 6.71
N VAL A 76 0.68 3.21 6.91
CA VAL A 76 1.48 3.26 8.13
C VAL A 76 1.90 4.69 8.43
N CYS A 77 1.63 5.15 9.65
CA CYS A 77 2.07 6.46 10.11
C CYS A 77 3.59 6.47 10.31
N ARG A 78 4.28 7.44 9.69
CA ARG A 78 5.75 7.64 9.82
C ARG A 78 6.21 7.95 11.25
N HIS A 79 5.31 8.35 12.15
CA HIS A 79 5.66 8.61 13.55
C HIS A 79 5.99 7.33 14.32
N ARG A 80 5.00 6.44 14.51
CA ARG A 80 5.12 5.25 15.37
C ARG A 80 4.43 4.01 14.81
N GLY A 81 4.25 3.95 13.49
CA GLY A 81 3.80 2.72 12.82
C GLY A 81 2.30 2.43 12.90
N THR A 82 1.46 3.37 13.35
CA THR A 82 0.01 3.15 13.43
C THR A 82 -0.62 3.03 12.06
N ARG A 83 -1.49 2.04 11.86
CA ARG A 83 -2.39 1.90 10.70
C ARG A 83 -3.22 3.18 10.53
N LEU A 84 -3.17 3.82 9.36
CA LEU A 84 -3.82 5.12 9.13
C LEU A 84 -5.32 4.96 8.86
N LEU A 85 -5.67 4.03 7.97
CA LEU A 85 -7.04 3.73 7.55
C LEU A 85 -7.37 2.27 7.83
N THR A 86 -8.56 2.01 8.35
CA THR A 86 -9.04 0.67 8.74
C THR A 86 -10.22 0.17 7.91
N GLU A 87 -11.00 1.09 7.34
CA GLU A 87 -12.07 0.73 6.42
C GLU A 87 -11.47 0.35 5.07
N SER A 88 -12.00 -0.70 4.44
CA SER A 88 -11.49 -1.22 3.17
C SER A 88 -11.61 -0.23 2.02
N GLU A 89 -12.54 0.72 2.11
CA GLU A 89 -12.77 1.78 1.14
C GLU A 89 -13.46 2.97 1.82
N GLY A 90 -13.43 4.12 1.17
CA GLY A 90 -14.17 5.28 1.63
C GLY A 90 -13.75 6.55 0.92
N ARG A 91 -14.05 7.68 1.56
CA ARG A 91 -13.69 9.00 1.05
C ARG A 91 -13.08 9.87 2.14
N LEU A 92 -11.88 10.35 1.88
CA LEU A 92 -11.16 11.34 2.68
C LEU A 92 -11.62 12.74 2.27
N SER A 93 -11.60 13.69 3.21
CA SER A 93 -11.99 15.07 2.91
C SER A 93 -10.87 15.82 2.18
N LYS A 94 -9.71 15.99 2.83
CA LYS A 94 -8.53 16.68 2.28
C LYS A 94 -7.20 16.09 2.72
N SER A 95 -7.19 15.28 3.77
CA SER A 95 -5.97 14.80 4.42
C SER A 95 -6.24 13.50 5.17
N ILE A 96 -5.17 12.77 5.46
CA ILE A 96 -5.17 11.59 6.31
C ILE A 96 -4.64 12.01 7.67
N GLN A 97 -5.46 11.96 8.72
CA GLN A 97 -5.00 12.23 10.08
C GLN A 97 -4.83 10.93 10.86
N CYS A 98 -3.62 10.70 11.36
CA CYS A 98 -3.32 9.56 12.20
C CYS A 98 -4.07 9.68 13.54
N ARG A 99 -4.85 8.64 13.89
CA ARG A 99 -5.62 8.60 15.14
C ARG A 99 -4.79 8.53 16.41
N TYR A 100 -3.48 8.25 16.31
CA TYR A 100 -2.63 8.13 17.51
C TYR A 100 -2.18 9.49 18.04
N HIS A 101 -1.49 10.29 17.21
CA HIS A 101 -0.89 11.57 17.63
C HIS A 101 -1.20 12.71 16.66
N ALA A 102 -2.24 12.56 15.84
CA ALA A 102 -2.72 13.59 14.91
C ALA A 102 -1.68 14.09 13.88
N TRP A 103 -0.65 13.30 13.57
CA TRP A 103 0.16 13.52 12.37
C TRP A 103 -0.75 13.46 11.15
N THR A 104 -0.69 14.50 10.33
CA THR A 104 -1.62 14.78 9.25
C THR A 104 -0.87 14.84 7.93
N TYR A 105 -1.29 14.01 6.99
CA TYR A 105 -0.70 13.88 5.67
C TYR A 105 -1.65 14.44 4.61
N ALA A 106 -1.15 15.16 3.63
CA ALA A 106 -1.93 15.41 2.42
C ALA A 106 -2.12 14.11 1.64
N LEU A 107 -3.06 14.11 0.67
CA LEU A 107 -3.35 12.92 -0.14
C LEU A 107 -2.15 12.50 -1.01
N ASP A 108 -1.24 13.43 -1.31
CA ASP A 108 0.02 13.14 -1.99
C ASP A 108 1.08 12.44 -1.12
N GLY A 109 0.81 12.24 0.17
CA GLY A 109 1.69 11.59 1.13
C GLY A 109 2.59 12.55 1.91
N SER A 110 2.64 13.84 1.53
CA SER A 110 3.43 14.84 2.25
C SER A 110 2.91 15.03 3.67
N LEU A 111 3.83 15.15 4.63
CA LEU A 111 3.47 15.46 6.02
C LEU A 111 3.20 16.96 6.13
N ILE A 112 1.94 17.33 6.39
CA ILE A 112 1.49 18.73 6.43
C ILE A 112 1.20 19.23 7.85
N GLY A 113 1.15 18.33 8.83
CA GLY A 113 0.98 18.69 10.23
C GLY A 113 1.52 17.61 11.16
N ALA A 114 2.39 18.00 12.08
CA ALA A 114 2.96 17.12 13.09
C ALA A 114 2.99 17.89 14.43
N PRO A 115 1.97 17.71 15.29
CA PRO A 115 1.86 18.49 16.54
C PRO A 115 3.14 18.40 17.39
N PHE A 116 3.59 19.56 17.88
CA PHE A 116 4.77 19.74 18.74
C PHE A 116 6.13 19.33 18.14
N MET A 117 6.18 19.00 16.85
CA MET A 117 7.44 18.62 16.21
C MET A 117 8.33 19.82 15.86
N ASP A 118 7.78 21.05 15.91
CA ASP A 118 8.52 22.30 15.79
C ASP A 118 9.46 22.56 16.97
N GLU A 119 9.19 21.95 18.12
CA GLU A 119 10.05 22.00 19.32
C GLU A 119 11.12 20.89 19.32
N VAL A 120 11.04 19.92 18.40
CA VAL A 120 11.96 18.78 18.34
C VAL A 120 13.18 19.14 17.51
N GLU A 121 14.33 19.21 18.17
CA GLU A 121 15.61 19.46 17.50
C GLU A 121 15.88 18.38 16.43
N SER A 122 16.28 18.84 15.23
CA SER A 122 16.57 17.97 14.08
C SER A 122 15.39 17.15 13.54
N PHE A 123 14.15 17.59 13.78
CA PHE A 123 13.00 16.97 13.11
C PHE A 123 13.09 17.13 11.58
N CYS A 124 13.09 16.01 10.86
CA CYS A 124 13.01 15.97 9.40
C CYS A 124 11.57 15.70 8.99
N GLN A 125 10.90 16.72 8.46
CA GLN A 125 9.52 16.62 7.99
C GLN A 125 9.42 15.90 6.64
N ASP A 126 10.44 16.07 5.81
CA ASP A 126 10.56 15.47 4.47
C ASP A 126 11.02 14.02 4.55
#